data_AF-A0A949DH05-F1
#
_entry.id   AF-A0A949DH05-F1
#
_cell.length_a   1.000
_cell.length_b   1.000
_cell.length_c   1.000
_cell.angle_alpha   90.00
_cell.angle_beta   90.00
_cell.angle_gamma   90.00
#
_symmetry.space_group_name_H-M   'P 1'
#
loop_
_entity.id
_entity.type
_entity.pdbx_description
1 polymer ?
#
loop_
_entity_poly.entity_id
_entity_poly.type
_entity_poly.pdbx_seq_one_letter_code
_entity_poly.pdbx_strand_id
1 'polypeptide(L)'
;MTTDKKISLAENNLQRINQWILHSDQKVGVALIFQAGLPAFLATSKADDVKKIITSPIFDLVHFVLYVSLLLFVFFIFKGIFCSFKALYPDITVREASLFFFGSIANQGLNRFRREFSALTDVHAEEDINGQVFINSQIAVKKFSNVKESITCTLYSAIFWFVSIILISYLK
;
A
#
# COMPACT_ATOMS: atom_id res chain seq x y z
N MET A 1 27.34 -27.74 1.00
CA MET A 1 27.28 -26.34 1.51
C MET A 1 27.31 -26.42 3.03
N THR A 2 28.18 -25.68 3.71
CA THR A 2 28.25 -25.68 5.19
C THR A 2 26.98 -25.06 5.78
N THR A 3 26.62 -25.45 7.00
CA THR A 3 25.41 -24.95 7.68
C THR A 3 25.45 -23.42 7.86
N ASP A 4 26.58 -22.87 8.28
CA ASP A 4 26.78 -21.41 8.40
C ASP A 4 26.50 -20.67 7.09
N LYS A 5 26.91 -21.26 5.96
CA LYS A 5 26.67 -20.66 4.63
C LYS A 5 25.19 -20.72 4.25
N LYS A 6 24.47 -21.78 4.64
CA LYS A 6 23.02 -21.88 4.41
C LYS A 6 22.26 -20.84 5.23
N ILE A 7 22.58 -20.70 6.52
CA ILE A 7 21.98 -19.71 7.42
C ILE A 7 22.23 -18.30 6.86
N SER A 8 23.47 -17.96 6.53
CA SER A 8 23.80 -16.64 5.98
C SER A 8 23.05 -16.35 4.67
N LEU A 9 22.86 -17.35 3.79
CA LEU A 9 22.06 -17.19 2.58
C LEU A 9 20.57 -16.94 2.89
N ALA A 10 20.02 -17.65 3.89
CA ALA A 10 18.64 -17.50 4.34
C ALA A 10 18.40 -16.11 4.96
N GLU A 11 19.30 -15.64 5.83
CA GLU A 11 19.27 -14.30 6.42
C GLU A 11 19.33 -13.20 5.36
N ASN A 12 20.26 -13.33 4.40
CA ASN A 12 20.36 -12.40 3.27
C ASN A 12 19.09 -12.38 2.42
N ASN A 13 18.42 -13.53 2.25
CA ASN A 13 17.15 -13.59 1.54
C ASN A 13 16.04 -12.91 2.34
N LEU A 14 15.93 -13.19 3.64
CA LEU A 14 14.97 -12.56 4.53
C LEU A 14 15.14 -11.04 4.53
N GLN A 15 16.38 -10.55 4.60
CA GLN A 15 16.69 -9.13 4.50
C GLN A 15 16.20 -8.54 3.18
N ARG A 16 16.46 -9.20 2.05
CA ARG A 16 15.96 -8.76 0.73
C ARG A 16 14.43 -8.65 0.70
N ILE A 17 13.72 -9.64 1.24
CA ILE A 17 12.26 -9.62 1.30
C ILE A 17 11.75 -8.49 2.22
N ASN A 18 12.38 -8.26 3.36
CA ASN A 18 12.03 -7.15 4.26
C ASN A 18 12.26 -5.79 3.58
N GLN A 19 13.32 -5.65 2.77
CA GLN A 19 13.52 -4.44 1.95
C GLN A 19 12.40 -4.27 0.91
N TRP A 20 11.95 -5.35 0.27
CA TRP A 20 10.78 -5.29 -0.63
C TRP A 20 9.52 -4.80 0.10
N ILE A 21 9.24 -5.31 1.30
CA ILE A 21 8.13 -4.84 2.14
C ILE A 21 8.26 -3.33 2.40
N LEU A 22 9.44 -2.85 2.80
CA LEU A 22 9.70 -1.43 3.03
C LEU A 22 9.47 -0.59 1.76
N HIS A 23 9.95 -1.05 0.60
CA HIS A 23 9.74 -0.36 -0.67
C HIS A 23 8.27 -0.30 -1.09
N SER A 24 7.45 -1.28 -0.67
CA SER A 24 6.01 -1.22 -0.92
C SER A 24 5.36 -0.05 -0.16
N ASP A 25 5.75 0.17 1.09
CA ASP A 25 5.23 1.27 1.92
C ASP A 25 5.65 2.64 1.35
N GLN A 26 6.89 2.77 0.86
CA GLN A 26 7.38 3.97 0.19
C GLN A 26 6.57 4.32 -1.08
N LYS A 27 6.31 3.32 -1.94
CA LYS A 27 5.55 3.51 -3.18
C LYS A 27 4.10 3.94 -2.91
N VAL A 28 3.49 3.38 -1.87
CA VAL A 28 2.14 3.78 -1.43
C VAL A 28 2.14 5.20 -0.88
N GLY A 29 3.17 5.59 -0.12
CA GLY A 29 3.35 6.97 0.34
C GLY A 29 3.33 7.97 -0.81
N VAL A 30 4.04 7.68 -1.90
CA VAL A 30 4.00 8.51 -3.12
C VAL A 30 2.59 8.58 -3.71
N ALA A 31 1.88 7.45 -3.83
CA ALA A 31 0.51 7.44 -4.35
C ALA A 31 -0.45 8.29 -3.50
N LEU A 32 -0.33 8.23 -2.17
CA LEU A 32 -1.14 9.00 -1.23
C LEU A 32 -0.96 10.52 -1.39
N ILE A 33 0.26 10.99 -1.71
CA ILE A 33 0.52 12.40 -1.98
C ILE A 33 -0.32 12.90 -3.16
N PHE A 34 -0.36 12.14 -4.26
CA PHE A 34 -1.21 12.47 -5.41
C PHE A 34 -2.70 12.35 -5.07
N GLN A 35 -3.10 11.30 -4.35
CA GLN A 35 -4.48 11.08 -3.93
C GLN A 35 -5.01 12.22 -3.04
N ALA A 36 -4.15 12.86 -2.25
CA ALA A 36 -4.49 14.05 -1.47
C ALA A 36 -4.42 15.35 -2.30
N GLY A 37 -3.40 15.48 -3.16
CA GLY A 37 -3.15 16.68 -3.95
C GLY A 37 -4.21 16.97 -5.02
N LEU A 38 -4.68 15.94 -5.74
CA LEU A 38 -5.65 16.11 -6.83
C LEU A 38 -6.99 16.67 -6.32
N PRO A 39 -7.64 16.10 -5.28
CA PRO A 39 -8.86 16.68 -4.71
C PRO A 39 -8.62 18.05 -4.08
N ALA A 40 -7.50 18.23 -3.37
CA ALA A 40 -7.17 19.52 -2.75
C ALA A 40 -7.11 20.63 -3.80
N PHE A 41 -6.46 20.40 -4.95
CA PHE A 41 -6.42 21.37 -6.04
C PHE A 41 -7.80 21.75 -6.56
N LEU A 42 -8.71 20.78 -6.75
CA LEU A 42 -10.08 21.10 -7.20
C LEU A 42 -10.81 21.94 -6.15
N ALA A 43 -10.67 21.58 -4.88
CA ALA A 43 -11.31 22.27 -3.76
C ALA A 43 -10.79 23.69 -3.57
N THR A 44 -9.50 23.96 -3.80
CA THR A 44 -8.92 25.29 -3.60
C THR A 44 -8.98 26.17 -4.84
N SER A 45 -8.78 25.59 -6.02
CA SER A 45 -8.54 26.36 -7.26
C SER A 45 -9.76 26.42 -8.17
N LYS A 46 -10.75 25.53 -8.00
CA LYS A 46 -11.90 25.39 -8.90
C LYS A 46 -13.26 25.36 -8.18
N ALA A 47 -13.31 25.52 -6.85
CA ALA A 47 -14.55 25.38 -6.09
C ALA A 47 -15.67 26.35 -6.53
N ASP A 48 -15.36 27.61 -6.76
CA ASP A 48 -16.36 28.60 -7.20
C ASP A 48 -16.89 28.28 -8.61
N ASP A 49 -16.01 27.86 -9.51
CA ASP A 49 -16.38 27.48 -10.88
C ASP A 49 -17.29 26.24 -10.86
N VAL A 50 -16.91 25.22 -10.08
CA VAL A 50 -17.72 24.02 -9.87
C VAL A 50 -19.08 24.36 -9.27
N LYS A 51 -19.14 25.25 -8.27
CA LYS A 51 -20.39 25.69 -7.64
C LYS A 51 -21.31 26.39 -8.65
N LYS A 52 -20.75 27.27 -9.49
CA LYS A 52 -21.51 27.95 -10.55
C LYS A 52 -22.08 26.95 -11.56
N ILE A 53 -21.27 26.00 -12.02
CA ILE A 53 -21.70 25.00 -13.00
C ILE A 53 -22.81 24.10 -12.42
N ILE A 54 -22.66 23.63 -11.17
CA ILE A 54 -23.66 22.75 -10.54
C ILE A 54 -25.00 23.48 -10.27
N THR A 55 -24.95 24.78 -9.98
CA THR A 55 -26.17 25.58 -9.72
C THR A 55 -26.83 26.11 -11.00
N SER A 56 -26.17 25.95 -12.15
CA SER A 56 -26.75 26.31 -13.45
C SER A 56 -27.95 25.42 -13.78
N PRO A 57 -29.06 25.99 -14.29
CA PRO A 57 -30.20 25.21 -14.75
C PRO A 57 -29.93 24.49 -16.10
N ILE A 58 -28.78 24.77 -16.73
CA ILE A 58 -28.42 24.20 -18.04
C ILE A 58 -27.82 22.80 -17.83
N PHE A 59 -28.38 21.81 -18.53
CA PHE A 59 -27.86 20.45 -18.53
C PHE A 59 -27.78 19.91 -19.96
N ASP A 60 -26.60 20.05 -20.57
CA ASP A 60 -26.29 19.52 -21.89
C ASP A 60 -25.32 18.33 -21.81
N LEU A 61 -24.89 17.84 -22.98
CA LEU A 61 -23.95 16.74 -23.08
C LEU A 61 -22.62 17.03 -22.36
N VAL A 62 -22.15 18.28 -22.36
CA VAL A 62 -20.88 18.67 -21.74
C VAL A 62 -21.00 18.60 -20.21
N HIS A 63 -22.12 19.04 -19.65
CA HIS A 63 -22.42 18.91 -18.22
C HIS A 63 -22.52 17.44 -17.80
N PHE A 64 -23.18 16.60 -18.62
CA PHE A 64 -23.26 15.17 -18.37
C PHE A 64 -21.87 14.52 -18.32
N VAL A 65 -21.00 14.81 -19.30
CA VAL A 65 -19.63 14.27 -19.32
C VAL A 65 -18.80 14.77 -18.12
N LEU A 66 -18.96 16.03 -17.72
CA LEU A 66 -18.30 16.57 -16.53
C LEU A 66 -18.71 15.81 -15.27
N TYR A 67 -20.02 15.59 -15.05
CA TYR A 67 -20.50 14.90 -13.85
C TYR A 67 -20.05 13.44 -13.80
N VAL A 68 -20.09 12.74 -14.94
CA VAL A 68 -19.54 11.38 -15.04
C VAL A 68 -18.05 11.36 -14.75
N SER A 69 -17.29 12.33 -15.30
CA SER A 69 -15.85 12.46 -15.06
C SER A 69 -15.55 12.70 -13.57
N LEU A 70 -16.27 13.62 -12.91
CA LEU A 70 -16.12 13.89 -11.48
C LEU A 70 -16.48 12.66 -10.63
N LEU A 71 -17.55 11.95 -10.97
CA LEU A 71 -17.95 10.71 -10.28
C LEU A 71 -16.84 9.65 -10.37
N LEU A 72 -16.31 9.43 -11.58
CA LEU A 72 -15.24 8.47 -11.81
C LEU A 72 -13.93 8.89 -11.11
N PHE A 73 -13.59 10.18 -11.15
CA PHE A 73 -12.48 10.73 -10.38
C PHE A 73 -12.59 10.38 -8.90
N VAL A 74 -13.74 10.69 -8.28
CA VAL A 74 -13.99 10.42 -6.86
C VAL A 74 -13.93 8.92 -6.58
N PHE A 75 -14.56 8.10 -7.41
CA PHE A 75 -14.53 6.64 -7.28
C PHE A 75 -13.09 6.09 -7.28
N PHE A 76 -12.27 6.49 -8.26
CA PHE A 76 -10.89 6.01 -8.36
C PHE A 76 -10.00 6.55 -7.24
N ILE A 77 -10.22 7.78 -6.75
CA ILE A 77 -9.54 8.29 -5.55
C ILE A 77 -9.84 7.41 -4.34
N PHE A 78 -11.12 7.16 -4.03
CA PHE A 78 -11.49 6.36 -2.86
C PHE A 78 -11.00 4.92 -2.97
N LYS A 79 -11.12 4.31 -4.15
CA LYS A 79 -10.59 2.96 -4.39
C LYS A 79 -9.07 2.92 -4.22
N GLY A 80 -8.36 3.92 -4.74
CA GLY A 80 -6.91 4.07 -4.59
C GLY A 80 -6.48 4.18 -3.14
N ILE A 81 -7.12 5.07 -2.37
CA ILE A 81 -6.88 5.26 -0.94
C ILE A 81 -7.14 3.96 -0.16
N PHE A 82 -8.24 3.27 -0.45
CA PHE A 82 -8.55 1.99 0.18
C PHE A 82 -7.47 0.93 -0.07
N CYS A 83 -6.97 0.83 -1.30
CA CYS A 83 -5.85 -0.05 -1.65
C CYS A 83 -4.55 0.38 -0.97
N SER A 84 -4.27 1.69 -0.87
CA SER A 84 -3.14 2.24 -0.11
C SER A 84 -3.18 1.77 1.35
N PHE A 85 -4.33 1.91 2.03
CA PHE A 85 -4.47 1.45 3.41
C PHE A 85 -4.31 -0.06 3.54
N LYS A 86 -4.82 -0.87 2.60
CA LYS A 86 -4.58 -2.32 2.59
C LYS A 86 -3.11 -2.69 2.45
N ALA A 87 -2.32 -1.92 1.71
CA ALA A 87 -0.89 -2.15 1.58
C ALA A 87 -0.12 -1.77 2.86
N LEU A 88 -0.54 -0.69 3.54
CA LEU A 88 0.09 -0.22 4.78
C LEU A 88 -0.34 -1.02 6.01
N TYR A 89 -1.53 -1.62 5.99
CA TYR A 89 -2.06 -2.34 7.13
C TYR A 89 -1.16 -3.53 7.49
N PRO A 90 -0.72 -3.64 8.76
CA PRO A 90 0.19 -4.70 9.16
C PRO A 90 -0.48 -6.08 9.06
N ASP A 91 0.27 -7.08 8.60
CA ASP A 91 -0.15 -8.47 8.74
C ASP A 91 0.10 -8.92 10.19
N ILE A 92 -0.98 -9.09 10.94
CA ILE A 92 -0.99 -9.59 12.32
C ILE A 92 -1.54 -11.02 12.42
N THR A 93 -1.58 -11.75 11.30
CA THR A 93 -2.05 -13.14 11.28
C THR A 93 -1.20 -13.97 12.25
N VAL A 94 -1.87 -14.67 13.17
CA VAL A 94 -1.21 -15.60 14.08
C VAL A 94 -0.62 -16.74 13.25
N ARG A 95 0.68 -16.95 13.39
CA ARG A 95 1.44 -17.98 12.68
C ARG A 95 2.26 -18.77 13.71
N GLU A 96 2.96 -19.79 13.24
CA GLU A 96 3.85 -20.59 14.09
C GLU A 96 4.85 -19.70 14.84
N ALA A 97 5.15 -20.09 16.07
CA ALA A 97 6.10 -19.38 16.91
C ALA A 97 7.49 -19.41 16.24
N SER A 98 8.19 -18.28 16.31
CA SER A 98 9.50 -18.10 15.71
C SER A 98 10.38 -17.33 16.67
N LEU A 99 11.64 -17.73 16.78
CA LEU A 99 12.64 -17.04 17.59
C LEU A 99 13.21 -15.81 16.87
N PHE A 100 12.90 -15.62 15.59
CA PHE A 100 13.35 -14.48 14.77
C PHE A 100 12.21 -13.50 14.43
N PHE A 101 10.95 -13.87 14.66
CA PHE A 101 9.80 -12.96 14.46
C PHE A 101 9.51 -12.11 15.69
N PHE A 102 9.52 -10.78 15.52
CA PHE A 102 9.32 -9.83 16.64
C PHE A 102 8.01 -10.06 17.41
N GLY A 103 6.92 -10.41 16.72
CA GLY A 103 5.62 -10.67 17.37
C GLY A 103 5.65 -11.90 18.27
N SER A 104 6.34 -12.96 17.84
CA SER A 104 6.51 -14.17 18.64
C SER A 104 7.42 -13.92 19.85
N ILE A 105 8.53 -13.19 19.63
CA ILE A 105 9.47 -12.80 20.70
C ILE A 105 8.76 -11.97 21.78
N ALA A 106 7.94 -10.99 21.38
CA ALA A 106 7.21 -10.13 22.30
C ALA A 106 6.20 -10.91 23.17
N ASN A 107 5.58 -11.97 22.62
CA ASN A 107 4.50 -12.70 23.29
C ASN A 107 4.97 -13.87 24.18
N GLN A 108 6.20 -14.38 24.03
CA GLN A 108 6.66 -15.57 24.74
C GLN A 108 7.34 -15.32 26.10
N GLY A 109 7.76 -14.08 26.37
CA GLY A 109 8.42 -13.66 27.61
C GLY A 109 9.93 -13.92 27.66
N LEU A 110 10.67 -13.05 28.35
CA LEU A 110 12.14 -13.00 28.33
C LEU A 110 12.82 -14.30 28.75
N ASN A 111 12.36 -14.92 29.84
CA ASN A 111 12.98 -16.14 30.38
C ASN A 111 12.84 -17.32 29.41
N ARG A 112 11.66 -17.44 28.78
CA ARG A 112 11.39 -18.48 27.79
C ARG A 112 12.22 -18.25 26.53
N PHE A 113 12.20 -17.02 26.00
CA PHE A 113 13.00 -16.66 24.83
C PHE A 113 14.49 -16.95 25.05
N ARG A 114 15.07 -16.49 26.16
CA ARG A 114 16.50 -16.75 26.47
C ARG A 114 16.82 -18.24 26.48
N ARG A 115 16.00 -19.05 27.15
CA ARG A 115 16.20 -20.49 27.22
C ARG A 115 16.12 -21.17 25.86
N GLU A 116 15.09 -20.85 25.07
CA GLU A 116 14.89 -21.43 23.74
C GLU A 116 15.96 -20.98 22.76
N PHE A 117 16.35 -19.71 22.79
CA PHE A 117 17.41 -19.16 21.94
C PHE A 117 18.78 -19.74 22.28
N SER A 118 19.10 -19.92 23.57
CA SER A 118 20.35 -20.58 23.99
C SER A 118 20.42 -22.07 23.65
N ALA A 119 19.28 -22.72 23.45
CA ALA A 119 19.20 -24.12 23.04
C ALA A 119 19.05 -24.30 21.51
N LEU A 120 19.06 -23.20 20.76
CA LEU A 120 18.87 -23.21 19.31
C LEU A 120 20.05 -23.90 18.61
N THR A 121 19.75 -24.88 17.76
CA THR A 121 20.75 -25.50 16.89
C THR A 121 20.74 -24.84 15.52
N ASP A 122 21.85 -24.91 14.80
CA ASP A 122 21.98 -24.33 13.46
C ASP A 122 20.90 -24.82 12.48
N VAL A 123 20.52 -26.11 12.58
CA VAL A 123 19.46 -26.69 11.73
C VAL A 123 18.11 -26.05 12.02
N HIS A 124 17.73 -25.91 13.29
CA HIS A 124 16.48 -25.27 13.67
C HIS A 124 16.50 -23.75 13.36
N ALA A 125 17.66 -23.11 13.47
CA ALA A 125 17.83 -21.71 13.07
C ALA A 125 17.59 -21.53 11.57
N GLU A 126 18.20 -22.39 10.75
CA GLU A 126 17.99 -22.39 9.30
C GLU A 126 16.51 -22.60 8.94
N GLU A 127 15.84 -23.56 9.57
CA GLU A 127 14.42 -23.86 9.34
C GLU A 127 13.51 -22.68 9.72
N ASP A 128 13.71 -22.07 10.90
CA ASP A 128 12.92 -20.92 11.36
C ASP A 128 13.11 -19.70 10.42
N ILE A 129 14.36 -19.38 10.05
CA ILE A 129 14.65 -18.28 9.11
C ILE A 129 14.00 -18.55 7.75
N ASN A 130 14.06 -19.78 7.24
CA ASN A 130 13.38 -20.14 5.99
C ASN A 130 11.84 -20.02 6.11
N GLY A 131 11.27 -20.37 7.26
CA GLY A 131 9.86 -20.10 7.57
C GLY A 131 9.54 -18.60 7.49
N GLN A 132 10.40 -17.75 8.07
CA GLN A 132 10.27 -16.30 7.97
C GLN A 132 10.41 -15.79 6.53
N VAL A 133 11.33 -16.35 5.74
CA VAL A 133 11.45 -16.01 4.30
C VAL A 133 10.14 -16.29 3.58
N PHE A 134 9.55 -17.46 3.78
CA PHE A 134 8.29 -17.85 3.15
C PHE A 134 7.13 -16.93 3.56
N ILE A 135 6.96 -16.72 4.87
CA ILE A 135 5.90 -15.87 5.43
C ILE A 135 6.04 -14.42 4.92
N ASN A 136 7.23 -13.82 5.03
CA ASN A 136 7.45 -12.45 4.59
C ASN A 136 7.31 -12.31 3.06
N SER A 137 7.61 -13.35 2.29
CA SER A 137 7.39 -13.34 0.84
C SER A 137 5.90 -13.24 0.50
N GLN A 138 5.03 -13.98 1.22
CA GLN A 138 3.57 -13.86 1.05
C GLN A 138 3.08 -12.44 1.38
N ILE A 139 3.58 -11.86 2.47
CA ILE A 139 3.27 -10.49 2.88
C ILE A 139 3.68 -9.51 1.79
N ALA A 140 4.92 -9.63 1.28
CA ALA A 140 5.43 -8.78 0.21
C ALA A 140 4.54 -8.84 -1.03
N VAL A 141 4.18 -10.04 -1.52
CA VAL A 141 3.31 -10.22 -2.69
C VAL A 141 1.95 -9.55 -2.47
N LYS A 142 1.32 -9.77 -1.30
CA LYS A 142 0.03 -9.17 -0.97
C LYS A 142 0.11 -7.65 -0.92
N LYS A 143 1.16 -7.09 -0.30
CA LYS A 143 1.36 -5.63 -0.26
C LYS A 143 1.55 -5.07 -1.67
N PHE A 144 2.44 -5.65 -2.48
CA PHE A 144 2.69 -5.19 -3.85
C PHE A 144 1.46 -5.29 -4.78
N SER A 145 0.61 -6.29 -4.58
CA SER A 145 -0.68 -6.36 -5.29
C SER A 145 -1.56 -5.13 -4.98
N ASN A 146 -1.65 -4.75 -3.70
CA ASN A 146 -2.38 -3.54 -3.29
C ASN A 146 -1.69 -2.24 -3.74
N VAL A 147 -0.35 -2.19 -3.73
CA VAL A 147 0.42 -1.05 -4.28
C VAL A 147 0.11 -0.84 -5.76
N LYS A 148 0.13 -1.94 -6.55
CA LYS A 148 -0.20 -1.89 -7.97
C LYS A 148 -1.59 -1.31 -8.18
N GLU A 149 -2.58 -1.84 -7.47
CA GLU A 149 -3.97 -1.36 -7.59
C GLU A 149 -4.13 0.10 -7.17
N SER A 150 -3.47 0.53 -6.08
CA SER A 150 -3.47 1.92 -5.63
C SER A 150 -2.88 2.87 -6.68
N ILE A 151 -1.73 2.53 -7.25
CA ILE A 151 -1.09 3.32 -8.31
C ILE A 151 -1.98 3.37 -9.56
N THR A 152 -2.53 2.23 -9.99
CA THR A 152 -3.42 2.16 -11.15
C THR A 152 -4.68 3.02 -10.94
N CYS A 153 -5.30 2.97 -9.76
CA CYS A 153 -6.43 3.83 -9.43
C CYS A 153 -6.03 5.31 -9.41
N THR A 154 -4.85 5.63 -8.90
CA THR A 154 -4.32 7.02 -8.92
C THR A 154 -4.16 7.53 -10.34
N LEU A 155 -3.63 6.70 -11.26
CA LEU A 155 -3.51 7.06 -12.68
C LEU A 155 -4.87 7.30 -13.33
N TYR A 156 -5.84 6.42 -13.11
CA TYR A 156 -7.20 6.64 -13.63
C TYR A 156 -7.84 7.90 -13.04
N SER A 157 -7.66 8.14 -11.73
CA SER A 157 -8.16 9.37 -11.10
C SER A 157 -7.53 10.61 -11.74
N ALA A 158 -6.22 10.60 -12.04
CA ALA A 158 -5.56 11.72 -12.69
C ALA A 158 -6.16 12.00 -14.08
N ILE A 159 -6.48 10.96 -14.86
CA ILE A 159 -7.13 11.13 -16.18
C ILE A 159 -8.47 11.83 -16.04
N PHE A 160 -9.36 11.35 -15.18
CA PHE A 160 -10.68 11.96 -14.98
C PHE A 160 -10.59 13.36 -14.36
N TRP A 161 -9.59 13.59 -13.49
CA TRP A 161 -9.29 14.90 -12.95
C TRP A 161 -8.90 15.90 -14.06
N PHE A 162 -8.00 15.51 -14.97
CA PHE A 162 -7.61 16.34 -16.12
C PHE A 162 -8.79 16.67 -17.02
N VAL A 163 -9.60 15.66 -17.37
CA VAL A 163 -10.83 15.87 -18.15
C VAL A 163 -11.77 16.85 -17.44
N SER A 164 -11.96 16.68 -16.12
CA SER A 164 -12.82 17.56 -15.33
C SER A 164 -12.32 19.01 -15.34
N ILE A 165 -11.02 19.24 -15.22
CA ILE A 165 -10.43 20.58 -15.26
C ILE A 165 -10.64 21.25 -16.61
N ILE A 166 -10.47 20.52 -17.71
CA ILE A 166 -10.68 21.05 -19.07
C ILE A 166 -12.14 21.48 -19.23
N LEU A 167 -13.07 20.60 -18.85
CA LEU A 167 -14.51 20.87 -18.97
C LEU A 167 -14.96 22.02 -18.06
N ILE A 168 -14.50 22.07 -16.81
CA ILE A 168 -14.79 23.20 -15.90
C ILE A 168 -14.27 24.51 -16.50
N SER A 169 -13.09 24.50 -17.10
CA SER A 169 -12.49 25.71 -17.68
C SER A 169 -13.20 26.14 -18.97
N TYR A 170 -13.83 25.20 -19.68
CA TYR A 170 -14.67 25.48 -20.86
C TYR A 170 -16.06 26.02 -20.49
N LEU A 171 -16.65 25.52 -19.39
CA LEU A 171 -18.01 25.87 -18.93
C LEU A 171 -18.06 27.11 -18.02
N LYS A 172 -16.91 27.61 -17.55
CA LYS A 172 -16.81 28.78 -16.66
C LYS A 172 -17.25 30.09 -17.33
#